data_AF-A0A835XUM9-F1
#
_entry.id   AF-A0A835XUM9-F1
#
_cell.length_a   1.000
_cell.length_b   1.000
_cell.length_c   1.000
_cell.angle_alpha   90.00
_cell.angle_beta   90.00
_cell.angle_gamma   90.00
#
_symmetry.space_group_name_H-M   'P 1'
#
loop_
_entity.id
_entity.type
_entity.pdbx_description
1 polymer ?
#
loop_
_entity_poly.entity_id
_entity_poly.type
_entity_poly.pdbx_seq_one_letter_code
_entity_poly.pdbx_strand_id
1 'polypeptide(L)'
;MTRAPASFAPGSLMFAVEVDLEGPRQAASCQAQAGRRRKGASNPGEVDLALRTLAPSSGCASKRLLDDVRTLKRQGCATDAAALAEGLRALGYDAVRLAQHASHGGPSSASSGSSGLRLAHDFVVVAGCGSSPQLIVEPNFREHFGIGSIYATDRYKQVLAAIPEELVAPYSQLEEMVKLICEEMKFSFEATGNYLPPWRSTASVLSRWSPIRGSS
;
A
#
# COMPACT_ATOMS: atom_id res chain seq x y z
N MET A 1 35.85 55.07 22.41
CA MET A 1 34.89 55.24 21.29
C MET A 1 35.33 54.25 20.21
N THR A 2 34.63 53.18 19.83
CA THR A 2 33.20 52.89 19.85
C THR A 2 32.99 51.37 19.83
N ARG A 3 31.91 50.96 20.50
CA ARG A 3 31.44 49.62 20.87
C ARG A 3 30.92 48.84 19.66
N ALA A 4 31.16 47.53 19.60
CA ALA A 4 30.48 46.61 18.68
C ALA A 4 28.97 46.52 19.02
N PRO A 5 28.07 46.37 18.02
CA PRO A 5 26.66 46.14 18.28
C PRO A 5 26.39 44.65 18.56
N ALA A 6 25.71 44.40 19.68
CA ALA A 6 24.93 43.19 19.89
C ALA A 6 23.62 43.31 19.08
N SER A 7 23.17 42.23 18.45
CA SER A 7 21.76 42.13 18.05
C SER A 7 21.28 40.67 17.99
N PHE A 8 20.45 40.37 19.00
CA PHE A 8 19.22 39.58 18.99
C PHE A 8 19.10 38.32 18.11
N ALA A 9 19.09 37.17 18.79
CA ALA A 9 18.35 35.99 18.36
C ALA A 9 16.88 36.11 18.82
N PRO A 10 15.88 35.86 17.96
CA PRO A 10 14.50 35.71 18.38
C PRO A 10 14.07 34.24 18.43
N GLY A 11 13.33 33.89 19.48
CA GLY A 11 12.19 32.97 19.34
C GLY A 11 12.40 31.51 19.77
N SER A 12 12.78 31.30 21.03
CA SER A 12 12.44 30.08 21.75
C SER A 12 10.97 30.14 22.16
N LEU A 13 10.15 29.19 21.70
CA LEU A 13 8.91 28.82 22.38
C LEU A 13 9.03 27.36 22.81
N MET A 14 9.50 27.23 24.05
CA MET A 14 9.46 26.04 24.87
C MET A 14 8.00 25.66 25.14
N PHE A 15 7.67 24.37 25.03
CA PHE A 15 6.71 23.75 25.94
C PHE A 15 7.51 22.82 26.85
N ALA A 16 7.88 23.35 28.01
CA ALA A 16 8.30 22.54 29.14
C ALA A 16 7.02 22.02 29.82
N VAL A 17 6.81 20.71 29.79
CA VAL A 17 5.99 20.03 30.78
C VAL A 17 6.97 19.23 31.62
N GLU A 18 7.41 19.83 32.73
CA GLU A 18 7.95 19.09 33.86
C GLU A 18 6.77 18.43 34.58
N VAL A 19 6.84 17.11 34.72
CA VAL A 19 6.06 16.35 35.71
C VAL A 19 7.06 15.53 36.50
N ASP A 20 7.20 15.91 37.77
CA ASP A 20 8.20 15.42 38.69
C ASP A 20 7.69 14.20 39.47
N LEU A 21 8.47 13.12 39.37
CA LEU A 21 8.90 12.15 40.39
C LEU A 21 7.89 11.40 41.33
N GLU A 22 7.81 10.09 41.06
CA GLU A 22 8.23 8.97 41.95
C GLU A 22 7.21 8.16 42.80
N GLY A 23 7.03 6.88 42.40
CA GLY A 23 6.83 5.69 43.26
C GLY A 23 5.42 5.06 43.35
N PRO A 24 5.24 3.73 43.57
CA PRO A 24 6.20 2.62 43.67
C PRO A 24 5.99 1.49 42.62
N ARG A 25 7.01 0.62 42.54
CA ARG A 25 7.05 -0.63 41.76
C ARG A 25 5.90 -1.58 42.11
N GLN A 26 5.12 -1.97 41.10
CA GLN A 26 4.32 -3.20 41.13
C GLN A 26 4.69 -4.07 39.95
N ALA A 27 5.36 -5.18 40.26
CA ALA A 27 5.61 -6.27 39.33
C ALA A 27 4.29 -6.99 39.03
N ALA A 28 3.64 -6.63 37.93
CA ALA A 28 2.55 -7.40 37.38
C ALA A 28 3.14 -8.58 36.60
N SER A 29 3.26 -9.71 37.30
CA SER A 29 3.38 -11.03 36.70
C SER A 29 2.13 -11.33 35.90
N CYS A 30 2.26 -11.37 34.57
CA CYS A 30 1.29 -12.01 33.69
C CYS A 30 2.02 -13.10 32.91
N GLN A 31 2.15 -14.26 33.55
CA GLN A 31 2.32 -15.52 32.83
C GLN A 31 1.02 -15.88 32.10
N ALA A 32 1.20 -16.62 31.00
CA ALA A 32 0.22 -17.46 30.32
C ALA A 32 -0.77 -16.79 29.35
N GLN A 33 -0.32 -16.60 28.10
CA GLN A 33 -1.07 -17.08 26.94
C GLN A 33 -0.13 -17.82 25.98
N ALA A 34 0.24 -19.04 26.38
CA ALA A 34 0.73 -20.06 25.47
C ALA A 34 -0.43 -20.53 24.59
N GLY A 35 -0.18 -20.70 23.28
CA GLY A 35 -1.00 -21.60 22.47
C GLY A 35 -1.85 -21.01 21.35
N ARG A 36 -1.52 -19.84 20.77
CA ARG A 36 -1.90 -19.63 19.35
C ARG A 36 -0.80 -20.25 18.50
N ARG A 37 -1.09 -21.40 17.89
CA ARG A 37 -0.29 -21.99 16.79
C ARG A 37 0.07 -20.84 15.84
N ARG A 38 1.33 -20.37 15.89
CA ARG A 38 1.87 -19.49 14.86
C ARG A 38 1.77 -20.31 13.59
N LYS A 39 0.86 -19.97 12.68
CA LYS A 39 0.93 -20.41 11.29
C LYS A 39 2.35 -19.99 10.87
N GLY A 40 3.23 -20.97 10.67
CA GLY A 40 4.64 -20.69 10.39
C GLY A 40 4.69 -19.68 9.25
N ALA A 41 5.44 -18.59 9.42
CA ALA A 41 5.61 -17.63 8.35
C ALA A 41 6.12 -18.40 7.12
N SER A 42 5.41 -18.32 5.99
CA SER A 42 5.72 -19.06 4.77
C SER A 42 7.18 -18.86 4.37
N ASN A 43 7.83 -19.72 3.60
CA ASN A 43 9.21 -19.44 3.20
C ASN A 43 9.24 -18.19 2.29
N PRO A 44 10.19 -17.25 2.39
CA PRO A 44 10.31 -16.14 1.43
C PRO A 44 10.32 -16.59 -0.04
N GLY A 45 10.90 -17.76 -0.34
CA GLY A 45 10.85 -18.35 -1.69
C GLY A 45 9.46 -18.81 -2.13
N GLU A 46 8.61 -19.23 -1.19
CA GLU A 46 7.20 -19.58 -1.46
C GLU A 46 6.38 -18.33 -1.76
N VAL A 47 6.67 -17.23 -1.04
CA VAL A 47 6.05 -15.91 -1.26
C VAL A 47 6.46 -15.35 -2.61
N ASP A 48 7.74 -15.41 -2.98
CA ASP A 48 8.23 -15.01 -4.32
C ASP A 48 7.56 -15.83 -5.42
N LEU A 49 7.49 -17.17 -5.27
CA LEU A 49 6.81 -18.03 -6.22
C LEU A 49 5.32 -17.71 -6.34
N ALA A 50 4.65 -17.45 -5.22
CA ALA A 50 3.24 -17.05 -5.20
C ALA A 50 3.04 -15.71 -5.92
N LEU A 51 3.86 -14.70 -5.65
CA LEU A 51 3.81 -13.40 -6.34
C LEU A 51 4.06 -13.54 -7.84
N ARG A 52 5.00 -14.41 -8.25
CA ARG A 52 5.27 -14.70 -9.67
C ARG A 52 4.11 -15.44 -10.34
N THR A 53 3.48 -16.37 -9.64
CA THR A 53 2.31 -17.11 -10.13
C THR A 53 1.10 -16.18 -10.27
N LEU A 54 0.96 -15.25 -9.33
CA LEU A 54 -0.04 -14.19 -9.37
C LEU A 54 0.35 -13.04 -10.32
N ALA A 55 1.56 -13.00 -10.88
CA ALA A 55 1.94 -11.90 -11.76
C ALA A 55 1.12 -11.93 -13.08
N PRO A 56 0.86 -10.76 -13.70
CA PRO A 56 0.07 -10.64 -14.93
C PRO A 56 0.58 -11.53 -16.06
N SER A 57 -0.07 -12.66 -16.35
CA SER A 57 0.40 -13.51 -17.46
C SER A 57 -0.63 -14.37 -18.18
N SER A 58 -1.91 -14.32 -17.84
CA SER A 58 -2.87 -15.32 -18.35
C SER A 58 -3.22 -15.20 -19.84
N GLY A 59 -2.82 -14.13 -20.55
CA GLY A 59 -3.08 -13.98 -21.99
C GLY A 59 -2.15 -13.02 -22.74
N CYS A 60 -2.05 -13.17 -24.05
CA CYS A 60 -1.23 -12.30 -24.92
C CYS A 60 -1.69 -10.83 -24.87
N ALA A 61 -3.00 -10.59 -24.73
CA ALA A 61 -3.57 -9.24 -24.64
C ALA A 61 -3.11 -8.50 -23.36
N SER A 62 -3.17 -9.16 -22.20
CA SER A 62 -2.72 -8.55 -20.93
C SER A 62 -1.21 -8.29 -20.92
N LYS A 63 -0.42 -9.17 -21.56
CA LYS A 63 1.03 -8.95 -21.73
C LYS A 63 1.31 -7.74 -22.63
N ARG A 64 0.60 -7.61 -23.76
CA ARG A 64 0.72 -6.45 -24.65
C ARG A 64 0.34 -5.15 -23.92
N LEU A 65 -0.75 -5.16 -23.17
CA LEU A 65 -1.16 -4.02 -22.36
C LEU A 65 -0.08 -3.64 -21.33
N LEU A 66 0.53 -4.61 -20.65
CA LEU A 66 1.64 -4.36 -19.73
C LEU A 66 2.85 -3.74 -20.42
N ASP A 67 3.22 -4.21 -21.62
CA ASP A 67 4.32 -3.66 -22.40
C ASP A 67 4.04 -2.23 -22.90
N ASP A 68 2.79 -1.94 -23.26
CA ASP A 68 2.34 -0.60 -23.64
C ASP A 68 2.38 0.36 -22.43
N VAL A 69 1.92 -0.07 -21.25
CA VAL A 69 2.01 0.70 -19.99
C VAL A 69 3.46 1.04 -19.68
N ARG A 70 4.37 0.07 -19.78
CA ARG A 70 5.82 0.29 -19.57
C ARG A 70 6.40 1.26 -20.59
N THR A 71 5.93 1.21 -21.83
CA THR A 71 6.37 2.12 -22.90
C THR A 71 5.92 3.55 -22.62
N LEU A 72 4.64 3.76 -22.28
CA LEU A 72 4.09 5.06 -21.91
C LEU A 72 4.81 5.64 -20.67
N LYS A 73 5.13 4.80 -19.68
CA LYS A 73 5.89 5.20 -18.49
C LYS A 73 7.30 5.68 -18.84
N ARG A 74 8.04 4.95 -19.69
CA ARG A 74 9.38 5.38 -20.15
C ARG A 74 9.35 6.67 -20.98
N GLN A 75 8.26 6.93 -21.70
CA GLN A 75 8.07 8.14 -22.50
C GLN A 75 7.64 9.36 -21.65
N GLY A 76 7.34 9.17 -20.37
CA GLY A 76 6.81 10.24 -19.51
C GLY A 76 5.35 10.57 -19.79
N CYS A 77 4.61 9.71 -20.49
CA CYS A 77 3.19 9.88 -20.79
C CYS A 77 2.26 9.24 -19.74
N ALA A 78 2.83 8.64 -18.69
CA ALA A 78 2.11 8.03 -17.57
C ALA A 78 2.46 8.74 -16.24
N THR A 79 2.49 10.08 -16.24
CA THR A 79 2.81 10.89 -15.04
C THR A 79 1.75 10.77 -13.95
N ASP A 80 0.51 10.53 -14.34
CA ASP A 80 -0.63 10.28 -13.46
C ASP A 80 -1.63 9.34 -14.16
N ALA A 81 -2.67 8.91 -13.45
CA ALA A 81 -3.69 8.01 -13.98
C ALA A 81 -4.47 8.60 -15.16
N ALA A 82 -4.60 9.94 -15.26
CA ALA A 82 -5.34 10.58 -16.35
C ALA A 82 -4.53 10.54 -17.64
N ALA A 83 -3.25 10.92 -17.57
CA ALA A 83 -2.31 10.84 -18.67
C ALA A 83 -2.15 9.39 -19.16
N LEU A 84 -2.05 8.43 -18.24
CA LEU A 84 -2.00 7.01 -18.58
C LEU A 84 -3.27 6.55 -19.30
N ALA A 85 -4.46 6.90 -18.81
CA ALA A 85 -5.71 6.53 -19.45
C ALA A 85 -5.86 7.17 -20.86
N GLU A 86 -5.40 8.40 -21.06
CA GLU A 86 -5.36 9.03 -22.39
C GLU A 86 -4.38 8.31 -23.33
N GLY A 87 -3.16 8.02 -22.87
CA GLY A 87 -2.16 7.29 -23.65
C GLY A 87 -2.63 5.90 -24.07
N LEU A 88 -3.31 5.18 -23.17
CA LEU A 88 -3.88 3.87 -23.49
C LEU A 88 -5.05 3.97 -24.48
N ARG A 89 -5.91 5.00 -24.35
CA ARG A 89 -6.98 5.25 -25.34
C ARG A 89 -6.44 5.57 -26.72
N ALA A 90 -5.35 6.35 -26.81
CA ALA A 90 -4.67 6.63 -28.07
C ALA A 90 -4.10 5.36 -28.75
N LEU A 91 -3.78 4.32 -27.96
CA LEU A 91 -3.37 2.99 -28.46
C LEU A 91 -4.55 2.06 -28.78
N GLY A 92 -5.78 2.51 -28.59
CA GLY A 92 -7.01 1.78 -28.90
C GLY A 92 -7.58 0.94 -27.75
N TYR A 93 -7.10 1.12 -26.52
CA TYR A 93 -7.69 0.45 -25.35
C TYR A 93 -8.92 1.21 -24.82
N ASP A 94 -9.92 0.47 -24.36
CA ASP A 94 -11.03 1.03 -23.59
C ASP A 94 -10.59 1.28 -22.14
N ALA A 95 -9.88 2.40 -21.92
CA ALA A 95 -9.27 2.76 -20.66
C ALA A 95 -9.99 3.93 -19.97
N VAL A 96 -10.29 3.76 -18.69
CA VAL A 96 -11.00 4.74 -17.86
C VAL A 96 -10.19 5.02 -16.59
N ARG A 97 -9.98 6.29 -16.27
CA ARG A 97 -9.46 6.71 -14.96
C ARG A 97 -10.58 6.64 -13.93
N LEU A 98 -10.30 6.02 -12.79
CA LEU A 98 -11.13 6.04 -11.60
C LEU A 98 -10.38 6.73 -10.46
N ALA A 99 -11.09 7.59 -9.72
CA ALA A 99 -10.56 8.31 -8.58
C ALA A 99 -11.25 7.84 -7.29
N GLN A 100 -10.47 7.45 -6.29
CA GLN A 100 -10.95 7.22 -4.94
C GLN A 100 -10.69 8.46 -4.10
N HIS A 101 -11.70 8.84 -3.33
CA HIS A 101 -11.58 9.94 -2.38
C HIS A 101 -11.33 9.36 -0.98
N ALA A 102 -10.45 10.01 -0.22
CA ALA A 102 -10.20 9.60 1.15
C ALA A 102 -11.47 9.80 1.98
N SER A 103 -11.84 8.79 2.75
CA SER A 103 -12.95 8.88 3.69
C SER A 103 -12.66 8.07 4.94
N HIS A 104 -12.99 8.62 6.10
CA HIS A 104 -13.02 7.88 7.35
C HIS A 104 -14.41 7.27 7.54
N GLY A 105 -14.49 6.02 8.02
CA GLY A 105 -15.76 5.49 8.51
C GLY A 105 -16.27 6.35 9.66
N GLY A 106 -17.42 7.00 9.49
CA GLY A 106 -18.13 7.64 10.59
C GLY A 106 -18.78 6.59 11.50
N PRO A 107 -19.11 6.93 12.77
CA PRO A 107 -19.70 6.00 13.75
C PRO A 107 -21.08 5.43 13.35
N SER A 108 -21.68 5.84 12.23
CA SER A 108 -23.07 5.56 11.89
C SER A 108 -23.29 4.49 10.80
N SER A 109 -22.26 3.85 10.26
CA SER A 109 -22.44 2.75 9.29
C SER A 109 -22.22 1.39 9.95
N ALA A 110 -23.22 0.96 10.72
CA ALA A 110 -23.21 -0.29 11.49
C ALA A 110 -23.55 -1.54 10.64
N SER A 111 -23.42 -1.51 9.31
CA SER A 111 -23.85 -2.63 8.44
C SER A 111 -22.73 -3.36 7.68
N SER A 112 -21.46 -3.11 8.01
CA SER A 112 -20.38 -4.04 7.65
C SER A 112 -19.18 -3.79 8.56
N GLY A 113 -18.70 -4.84 9.24
CA GLY A 113 -17.71 -4.79 10.33
C GLY A 113 -16.28 -4.40 9.92
N SER A 114 -16.10 -3.37 9.09
CA SER A 114 -14.82 -2.81 8.74
C SER A 114 -14.85 -1.29 8.91
N SER A 115 -14.44 -0.83 10.09
CA SER A 115 -13.98 0.54 10.36
C SER A 115 -12.70 0.85 9.58
N GLY A 116 -12.75 0.74 8.26
CA GLY A 116 -11.61 0.86 7.36
C GLY A 116 -11.41 2.31 6.92
N LEU A 117 -10.15 2.76 6.94
CA LEU A 117 -9.76 3.99 6.27
C LEU A 117 -9.85 3.75 4.76
N ARG A 118 -10.62 4.57 4.03
CA ARG A 118 -10.53 4.61 2.57
C ARG A 118 -9.44 5.59 2.18
N LEU A 119 -8.49 5.11 1.37
CA LEU A 119 -7.36 5.90 0.92
C LEU A 119 -7.71 6.57 -0.43
N ALA A 120 -7.36 7.85 -0.56
CA ALA A 120 -7.42 8.51 -1.85
C ALA A 120 -6.40 7.89 -2.79
N HIS A 121 -6.82 7.53 -3.99
CA HIS A 121 -5.96 6.94 -5.01
C HIS A 121 -6.63 6.99 -6.37
N ASP A 122 -5.85 7.36 -7.38
CA ASP A 122 -6.31 7.33 -8.76
C ASP A 122 -5.67 6.14 -9.47
N PHE A 123 -6.47 5.39 -10.21
CA PHE A 123 -6.01 4.23 -10.96
C PHE A 123 -6.75 4.12 -12.29
N VAL A 124 -6.25 3.27 -13.17
CA VAL A 124 -6.85 3.04 -14.49
C VAL A 124 -7.48 1.65 -14.54
N VAL A 125 -8.63 1.55 -15.19
CA VAL A 125 -9.27 0.29 -15.55
C VAL A 125 -9.33 0.19 -17.06
N VAL A 126 -8.95 -0.96 -17.61
CA VAL A 126 -9.08 -1.28 -19.03
C VAL A 126 -10.10 -2.40 -19.20
N ALA A 127 -11.14 -2.16 -20.00
CA ALA A 127 -12.17 -3.15 -20.32
C ALA A 127 -11.80 -3.98 -21.55
N GLY A 128 -12.36 -5.20 -21.64
CA GLY A 128 -12.33 -6.00 -22.87
C GLY A 128 -10.95 -6.49 -23.32
N CYS A 129 -9.95 -6.48 -22.44
CA CYS A 129 -8.59 -6.90 -22.77
C CYS A 129 -8.42 -8.42 -22.54
N GLY A 130 -8.49 -9.20 -23.62
CA GLY A 130 -8.33 -10.66 -23.58
C GLY A 130 -9.57 -11.36 -23.01
N SER A 131 -9.37 -12.30 -22.09
CA SER A 131 -10.46 -13.07 -21.46
C SER A 131 -11.04 -12.42 -20.19
N SER A 132 -10.43 -11.33 -19.72
CA SER A 132 -10.85 -10.64 -18.50
C SER A 132 -11.82 -9.51 -18.82
N PRO A 133 -12.94 -9.38 -18.09
CA PRO A 133 -13.92 -8.31 -18.35
C PRO A 133 -13.32 -6.93 -18.10
N GLN A 134 -12.52 -6.80 -17.04
CA GLN A 134 -11.84 -5.57 -16.64
C GLN A 134 -10.49 -5.89 -16.00
N LEU A 135 -9.48 -5.10 -16.31
CA LEU A 135 -8.14 -5.15 -15.74
C LEU A 135 -7.81 -3.84 -15.07
N ILE A 136 -7.30 -3.91 -13.84
CA ILE A 136 -6.73 -2.77 -13.14
C ILE A 136 -5.30 -2.58 -13.64
N VAL A 137 -4.96 -1.33 -13.94
CA VAL A 137 -3.63 -0.91 -14.37
C VAL A 137 -3.06 0.04 -13.32
N GLU A 138 -1.96 -0.38 -12.71
CA GLU A 138 -1.21 0.38 -11.71
C GLU A 138 0.27 0.48 -12.12
N PRO A 139 0.73 1.65 -12.64
CA PRO A 139 2.10 1.82 -13.13
C PRO A 139 3.17 1.84 -12.03
N ASN A 140 2.77 2.06 -10.77
CA ASN A 140 3.68 2.21 -9.63
C ASN A 140 3.30 1.26 -8.48
N PHE A 141 2.94 0.02 -8.82
CA PHE A 141 2.36 -0.95 -7.90
C PHE A 141 3.27 -1.24 -6.69
N ARG A 142 4.57 -1.46 -6.91
CA ARG A 142 5.52 -1.74 -5.81
C ARG A 142 5.59 -0.62 -4.77
N GLU A 143 5.49 0.64 -5.19
CA GLU A 143 5.69 1.81 -4.32
C GLU A 143 4.64 1.87 -3.20
N HIS A 144 3.45 1.32 -3.44
CA HIS A 144 2.37 1.22 -2.47
C HIS A 144 2.71 0.41 -1.20
N PHE A 145 3.78 -0.40 -1.25
CA PHE A 145 4.17 -1.34 -0.20
C PHE A 145 5.53 -1.01 0.44
N GLY A 146 6.22 0.03 0.00
CA GLY A 146 7.47 0.48 0.62
C GLY A 146 7.25 0.88 2.08
N ILE A 147 8.15 0.49 2.98
CA ILE A 147 8.12 0.91 4.40
C ILE A 147 9.51 1.43 4.79
N GLY A 148 9.59 2.22 5.86
CA GLY A 148 10.87 2.70 6.37
C GLY A 148 11.82 1.55 6.72
N SER A 149 13.13 1.75 6.48
CA SER A 149 14.15 0.72 6.67
C SER A 149 14.15 0.10 8.07
N ILE A 150 13.85 0.91 9.10
CA ILE A 150 13.72 0.45 10.50
C ILE A 150 12.60 -0.57 10.73
N TYR A 151 11.57 -0.58 9.87
CA TYR A 151 10.44 -1.52 9.93
C TYR A 151 10.63 -2.72 8.99
N ALA A 152 11.59 -2.66 8.06
CA ALA A 152 11.81 -3.65 7.02
C ALA A 152 12.87 -4.68 7.42
N THR A 153 12.42 -5.88 7.78
CA THR A 153 13.28 -7.06 7.90
C THR A 153 13.89 -7.42 6.56
N ASP A 154 15.02 -8.13 6.55
CA ASP A 154 15.66 -8.58 5.30
C ASP A 154 14.74 -9.49 4.47
N ARG A 155 13.93 -10.29 5.16
CA ARG A 155 12.83 -11.04 4.56
C ARG A 155 11.85 -10.13 3.83
N TYR A 156 11.35 -9.07 4.48
CA TYR A 156 10.40 -8.18 3.83
C TYR A 156 11.03 -7.41 2.66
N LYS A 157 12.33 -7.08 2.73
CA LYS A 157 13.05 -6.49 1.59
C LYS A 157 13.08 -7.42 0.37
N GLN A 158 13.26 -8.73 0.58
CA GLN A 158 13.18 -9.73 -0.49
C GLN A 158 11.76 -9.80 -1.08
N VAL A 159 10.74 -9.81 -0.23
CA VAL A 159 9.34 -9.76 -0.68
C VAL A 159 9.07 -8.50 -1.50
N LEU A 160 9.49 -7.32 -1.00
CA LEU A 160 9.32 -6.05 -1.70
C LEU A 160 10.02 -6.03 -3.07
N ALA A 161 11.19 -6.66 -3.18
CA ALA A 161 11.90 -6.81 -4.46
C ALA A 161 11.17 -7.75 -5.45
N ALA A 162 10.43 -8.74 -4.94
CA ALA A 162 9.65 -9.68 -5.75
C ALA A 162 8.33 -9.09 -6.28
N ILE A 163 7.80 -8.04 -5.64
CA ILE A 163 6.56 -7.37 -6.08
C ILE A 163 6.78 -6.74 -7.48
N PRO A 164 5.86 -6.91 -8.44
CA PRO A 164 5.94 -6.24 -9.75
C PRO A 164 5.98 -4.71 -9.65
N GLU A 165 6.77 -4.04 -10.49
CA GLU A 165 6.76 -2.57 -10.58
C GLU A 165 5.44 -2.04 -11.10
N GLU A 166 4.96 -2.62 -12.20
CA GLU A 166 3.65 -2.36 -12.77
C GLU A 166 2.73 -3.57 -12.57
N LEU A 167 1.45 -3.31 -12.34
CA LEU A 167 0.41 -4.33 -12.26
C LEU A 167 -0.62 -4.12 -13.37
N VAL A 168 -0.97 -5.21 -14.06
CA VAL A 168 -2.10 -5.31 -14.99
C VAL A 168 -2.87 -6.58 -14.66
N ALA A 169 -3.92 -6.50 -13.85
CA ALA A 169 -4.56 -7.70 -13.31
C ALA A 169 -6.07 -7.50 -13.05
N PRO A 170 -6.89 -8.57 -13.08
CA PRO A 170 -8.24 -8.50 -12.54
C PRO A 170 -8.19 -8.22 -11.03
N TYR A 171 -9.28 -7.65 -10.49
CA TYR A 171 -9.36 -7.31 -9.06
C TYR A 171 -9.12 -8.52 -8.15
N SER A 172 -9.58 -9.72 -8.50
CA SER A 172 -9.34 -10.93 -7.68
C SER A 172 -7.85 -11.25 -7.49
N GLN A 173 -7.06 -11.12 -8.55
CA GLN A 173 -5.62 -11.38 -8.51
C GLN A 173 -4.88 -10.27 -7.77
N LEU A 174 -5.30 -9.01 -7.93
CA LEU A 174 -4.83 -7.89 -7.12
C LEU A 174 -5.12 -8.13 -5.63
N GLU A 175 -6.32 -8.60 -5.31
CA GLU A 175 -6.75 -8.85 -3.94
C GLU A 175 -5.89 -9.92 -3.25
N GLU A 176 -5.60 -11.01 -3.94
CA GLU A 176 -4.72 -12.09 -3.46
C GLU A 176 -3.29 -11.59 -3.22
N MET A 177 -2.72 -10.82 -4.16
CA MET A 177 -1.39 -10.24 -3.98
C MET A 177 -1.34 -9.29 -2.78
N VAL A 178 -2.30 -8.37 -2.66
CA VAL A 178 -2.34 -7.40 -1.55
C VAL A 178 -2.48 -8.11 -0.21
N LYS A 179 -3.31 -9.16 -0.11
CA LYS A 179 -3.44 -9.97 1.11
C LYS A 179 -2.09 -10.53 1.54
N LEU A 180 -1.40 -11.21 0.62
CA LEU A 180 -0.12 -11.85 0.88
C LEU A 180 0.99 -10.83 1.23
N ILE A 181 1.07 -9.70 0.52
CA ILE A 181 2.05 -8.65 0.81
C ILE A 181 1.79 -7.99 2.18
N CYS A 182 0.53 -7.70 2.50
CA CYS A 182 0.16 -7.11 3.79
C CYS A 182 0.42 -8.07 4.97
N GLU A 183 0.28 -9.38 4.78
CA GLU A 183 0.66 -10.39 5.79
C GLU A 183 2.16 -10.38 6.06
N GLU A 184 2.99 -10.35 5.01
CA GLU A 184 4.45 -10.23 5.14
C GLU A 184 4.87 -8.90 5.77
N MET A 185 4.19 -7.81 5.41
CA MET A 185 4.41 -6.50 6.01
C MET A 185 4.11 -6.54 7.51
N LYS A 186 2.97 -7.12 7.90
CA LYS A 186 2.58 -7.30 9.30
C LYS A 186 3.64 -8.09 10.07
N PHE A 187 4.11 -9.20 9.49
CA PHE A 187 5.18 -10.00 10.10
C PHE A 187 6.46 -9.18 10.32
N SER A 188 6.85 -8.33 9.37
CA SER A 188 8.01 -7.43 9.50
C SER A 188 7.85 -6.42 10.63
N PHE A 189 6.67 -5.81 10.77
CA PHE A 189 6.37 -4.90 11.88
C PHE A 189 6.44 -5.62 13.23
N GLU A 190 5.81 -6.78 13.36
CA GLU A 190 5.85 -7.57 14.59
C GLU A 190 7.27 -8.01 14.95
N ALA A 191 8.06 -8.44 13.96
CA ALA A 191 9.46 -8.85 14.16
C ALA A 191 10.39 -7.70 14.58
N THR A 192 10.04 -6.46 14.24
CA THR A 192 10.78 -5.25 14.66
C THR A 192 10.21 -4.61 15.93
N GLY A 193 9.21 -5.24 16.57
CA GLY A 193 8.58 -4.72 17.79
C GLY A 193 7.63 -3.55 17.57
N ASN A 194 7.14 -3.35 16.34
CA ASN A 194 6.26 -2.24 15.95
C ASN A 194 4.84 -2.75 15.63
N TYR A 195 3.85 -1.87 15.81
CA TYR A 195 2.48 -2.14 15.37
C TYR A 195 2.28 -1.74 13.91
N LEU A 196 1.54 -2.55 13.15
CA LEU A 196 1.16 -2.21 11.78
C LEU A 196 0.19 -1.01 11.78
N PRO A 197 0.51 0.10 11.10
CA PRO A 197 -0.40 1.24 11.03
C PRO A 197 -1.74 0.89 10.38
N PRO A 198 -2.86 1.51 10.77
CA PRO A 198 -4.19 1.15 10.28
C PRO A 198 -4.37 1.35 8.76
N TRP A 199 -3.67 2.31 8.15
CA TRP A 199 -3.65 2.53 6.70
C TRP A 199 -2.84 1.47 5.92
N ARG A 200 -2.10 0.61 6.61
CA ARG A 200 -1.36 -0.53 6.03
C ARG A 200 -2.08 -1.87 6.19
N SER A 201 -3.24 -1.88 6.84
CA SER A 201 -4.08 -3.08 6.87
C SER A 201 -4.53 -3.44 5.44
N THR A 202 -4.75 -4.73 5.20
CA THR A 202 -5.21 -5.24 3.90
C THR A 202 -6.46 -4.52 3.40
N ALA A 203 -7.45 -4.30 4.28
CA ALA A 203 -8.68 -3.60 3.92
C ALA A 203 -8.43 -2.15 3.49
N SER A 204 -7.59 -1.42 4.24
CA SER A 204 -7.23 -0.04 3.89
C SER A 204 -6.46 0.03 2.57
N VAL A 205 -5.51 -0.89 2.34
CA VAL A 205 -4.72 -0.91 1.10
C VAL A 205 -5.59 -1.27 -0.10
N LEU A 206 -6.45 -2.29 0.00
CA LEU A 206 -7.41 -2.65 -1.05
C LEU A 206 -8.39 -1.54 -1.41
N SER A 207 -8.68 -0.65 -0.45
CA SER A 207 -9.59 0.48 -0.70
C SER A 207 -9.12 1.41 -1.81
N ARG A 208 -7.80 1.44 -2.11
CA ARG A 208 -7.21 2.22 -3.21
C ARG A 208 -7.74 1.82 -4.59
N TRP A 209 -8.04 0.54 -4.77
CA TRP A 209 -8.51 -0.02 -6.04
C TRP A 209 -9.93 -0.56 -5.95
N SER A 210 -10.66 -0.23 -4.88
CA SER A 210 -12.05 -0.64 -4.75
C SER A 210 -12.85 -0.03 -5.90
N PRO A 211 -13.53 -0.83 -6.73
CA PRO A 211 -14.41 -0.27 -7.74
C PRO A 211 -15.47 0.61 -7.06
N ILE A 212 -15.79 1.75 -7.68
CA ILE A 212 -16.95 2.55 -7.29
C ILE A 212 -18.16 1.64 -7.48
N ARG A 213 -18.86 1.29 -6.38
CA ARG A 213 -20.14 0.59 -6.48
C ARG A 213 -21.13 1.56 -7.11
N GLY A 214 -21.29 1.52 -8.43
CA GLY A 214 -22.14 2.47 -9.14
C GLY A 214 -22.27 2.17 -10.62
N SER A 215 -23.07 1.17 -10.95
CA SER A 215 -24.06 1.10 -12.06
C SER A 215 -24.32 -0.36 -12.42
N SER A 216 -25.26 -0.96 -11.70
CA SER A 216 -26.10 -2.03 -12.24
C SER A 216 -27.02 -1.47 -13.32
#